data_AF-A0A0H1BIV2-F1
#
_entry.id   AF-A0A0H1BIV2-F1
#
_cell.length_a   1.000
_cell.length_b   1.000
_cell.length_c   1.000
_cell.angle_alpha   90.00
_cell.angle_beta   90.00
_cell.angle_gamma   90.00
#
_symmetry.space_group_name_H-M   'P 1'
#
loop_
_entity.id
_entity.type
_entity.pdbx_description
1 polymer ?
#
loop_
_entity_poly.entity_id
_entity_poly.type
_entity_poly.pdbx_seq_one_letter_code
_entity_poly.pdbx_strand_id
1 'polypeptide(L)'
;MGSVYVAVYQPDGQTLGTHHHWALCLETSPKETTIFQIVGQPNNFKYGELTAKPDNSRRHLQNLDVANVDDADRFRQVVRPQRIDNDMYH
;
A
#
# COMPACT_ATOMS: atom_id res chain seq x y z
N MET A 1 -8.31 -1.07 17.36
CA MET A 1 -7.16 -1.92 17.00
C MET A 1 -7.27 -2.29 15.53
N GLY A 2 -6.19 -2.25 14.78
CA GLY A 2 -6.11 -2.66 13.39
C GLY A 2 -4.82 -3.41 13.11
N SER A 3 -4.87 -4.32 12.16
CA SER A 3 -3.72 -5.10 11.71
C SER A 3 -3.06 -4.40 10.53
N VAL A 4 -1.73 -4.28 10.59
CA VAL A 4 -0.92 -3.69 9.53
C VAL A 4 -0.10 -4.79 8.89
N TYR A 5 -0.16 -4.87 7.56
CA TYR A 5 0.59 -5.83 6.76
C TYR A 5 0.97 -5.24 5.41
N VAL A 6 1.96 -5.83 4.75
CA VAL A 6 2.33 -5.50 3.37
C VAL A 6 1.66 -6.49 2.44
N ALA A 7 0.84 -6.00 1.52
CA ALA A 7 0.34 -6.80 0.40
C ALA A 7 1.34 -6.75 -0.76
N VAL A 8 1.72 -7.92 -1.26
CA VAL A 8 2.62 -8.07 -2.41
C VAL A 8 1.81 -8.53 -3.61
N TYR A 9 2.01 -7.86 -4.75
CA TYR A 9 1.32 -8.12 -6.00
C TYR A 9 2.31 -8.41 -7.14
N GLN A 10 1.86 -9.21 -8.10
CA GLN A 10 2.49 -9.35 -9.40
C GLN A 10 2.40 -8.01 -10.16
N PRO A 11 3.51 -7.53 -10.75
CA PRO A 11 3.51 -6.28 -11.49
C PRO A 11 2.66 -6.39 -12.77
N ASP A 12 2.05 -5.27 -13.18
CA ASP A 12 1.10 -5.25 -14.30
C ASP A 12 1.44 -4.32 -15.45
N GLY A 13 2.68 -3.86 -15.52
CA GLY A 13 3.14 -2.91 -16.52
C GLY A 13 2.65 -1.47 -16.30
N GLN A 14 1.65 -1.23 -15.45
CA GLN A 14 1.22 0.12 -15.01
C GLN A 14 1.77 0.50 -13.64
N THR A 15 2.04 -0.49 -12.79
CA THR A 15 2.78 -0.34 -11.53
C THR A 15 4.23 -0.77 -11.76
N LEU A 16 5.12 0.22 -11.92
CA LEU A 16 6.55 -0.02 -12.15
C LEU A 16 7.26 -0.28 -10.81
N GLY A 17 7.13 -1.50 -10.30
CA GLY A 17 8.08 -2.12 -9.39
C GLY A 17 8.92 -3.13 -10.18
N THR A 18 10.25 -3.03 -10.14
CA THR A 18 11.16 -3.84 -10.97
C THR A 18 11.04 -5.35 -10.78
N HIS A 19 10.41 -5.81 -9.68
CA HIS A 19 10.16 -7.23 -9.42
C HIS A 19 8.77 -7.52 -8.85
N HIS A 20 8.26 -6.68 -7.94
CA HIS A 20 6.93 -6.82 -7.32
C HIS A 20 6.37 -5.42 -6.98
N HIS A 21 5.05 -5.26 -7.09
CA HIS A 21 4.35 -4.09 -6.52
C HIS A 21 3.97 -4.41 -5.08
N TRP A 22 4.13 -3.45 -4.18
CA TRP A 22 3.75 -3.64 -2.78
C TRP A 22 2.90 -2.46 -2.29
N ALA A 23 2.00 -2.76 -1.37
CA ALA A 23 1.14 -1.79 -0.73
C ALA A 23 1.05 -2.05 0.77
N LEU A 24 1.01 -0.98 1.56
CA LEU A 24 0.77 -1.08 2.99
C LEU A 24 -0.73 -1.18 3.23
N CYS A 25 -1.16 -2.13 4.04
CA CYS A 25 -2.57 -2.37 4.32
C CYS A 25 -2.85 -2.16 5.81
N LEU A 26 -3.96 -1.50 6.12
CA LEU A 26 -4.52 -1.40 7.46
C LEU A 26 -5.89 -2.03 7.46
N GLU A 27 -6.04 -3.14 8.16
CA GLU A 27 -7.31 -3.82 8.38
C GLU A 27 -7.85 -3.48 9.77
N THR A 28 -8.93 -2.68 9.81
CA THR A 28 -9.67 -2.38 11.06
C THR A 28 -10.81 -3.36 11.27
N SER A 29 -11.32 -3.95 10.19
CA SER A 29 -12.27 -5.07 10.23
C SER A 29 -12.19 -5.88 8.94
N PRO A 30 -12.76 -7.09 8.88
CA PRO A 30 -12.79 -7.91 7.66
C PRO A 30 -13.49 -7.25 6.47
N LYS A 31 -14.22 -6.14 6.66
CA LYS A 31 -14.87 -5.37 5.59
C LYS A 31 -14.21 -4.01 5.36
N GLU A 32 -13.25 -3.65 6.20
CA GLU A 32 -12.64 -2.34 6.23
C GLU A 32 -11.12 -2.50 6.23
N THR A 33 -10.60 -2.64 5.02
CA THR A 33 -9.18 -2.67 4.74
C THR A 33 -8.85 -1.47 3.88
N THR A 34 -7.99 -0.60 4.39
CA THR A 34 -7.43 0.52 3.63
C THR A 34 -6.08 0.08 3.07
N ILE A 35 -5.92 0.18 1.75
CA ILE A 35 -4.67 -0.10 1.06
C ILE A 35 -4.04 1.24 0.68
N PHE A 36 -2.84 1.48 1.18
CA PHE A 36 -1.98 2.62 0.89
C PHE A 36 -0.90 2.16 -0.08
N GLN A 37 -0.85 2.78 -1.25
CA GLN A 37 0.09 2.40 -2.30
C GLN A 37 0.67 3.60 -3.01
N ILE A 38 1.82 3.39 -3.63
CA ILE A 38 2.42 4.32 -4.56
C ILE A 38 2.14 3.80 -5.97
N VAL A 39 1.53 4.63 -6.80
CA VAL A 39 1.15 4.28 -8.18
C VAL A 39 1.74 5.29 -9.16
N GLY A 40 1.79 4.92 -10.44
CA GLY A 40 2.34 5.76 -11.49
C GLY A 40 3.70 5.24 -11.98
N GLN A 41 4.46 6.15 -12.57
CA GLN A 41 5.68 5.86 -13.31
C GLN A 41 6.85 6.70 -12.77
N PRO A 42 8.11 6.32 -13.06
CA PRO A 42 9.29 7.09 -12.65
C PRO A 42 9.13 8.59 -12.91
N ASN A 43 9.51 9.41 -11.93
CA ASN A 43 9.36 10.87 -11.89
C ASN A 43 7.91 11.40 -11.79
N ASN A 44 6.91 10.53 -11.67
CA ASN A 44 5.50 10.90 -11.52
C ASN A 44 4.73 9.88 -10.67
N PHE A 45 5.36 9.36 -9.63
CA PHE A 45 4.71 8.56 -8.60
C PHE A 45 3.75 9.41 -7.78
N LYS A 46 2.60 8.81 -7.44
CA LYS A 46 1.52 9.45 -6.71
C LYS A 46 1.03 8.54 -5.60
N TYR A 47 0.55 9.18 -4.54
CA TYR A 47 -0.15 8.49 -3.47
C TYR A 47 -1.48 7.96 -3.99
N GLY A 48 -1.77 6.70 -3.69
CA GLY A 48 -3.04 6.04 -3.94
C GLY A 48 -3.58 5.43 -2.65
N GLU A 49 -4.87 5.63 -2.40
CA GLU A 49 -5.60 5.03 -1.29
C GLU A 49 -6.87 4.39 -1.83
N LEU A 50 -7.15 3.17 -1.40
CA LEU A 50 -8.38 2.48 -1.75
C LEU A 50 -8.88 1.59 -0.60
N THR A 51 -10.19 1.47 -0.51
CA THR A 51 -10.84 0.55 0.43
C THR A 51 -11.20 -0.74 -0.30
N ALA A 52 -10.37 -1.76 -0.14
CA ALA A 52 -10.59 -3.09 -0.69
C ALA A 52 -9.74 -4.12 0.06
N LYS A 53 -10.05 -5.40 -0.12
CA LYS A 53 -9.13 -6.46 0.30
C LYS A 53 -8.06 -6.72 -0.77
N PRO A 54 -6.80 -6.92 -0.37
CA PRO A 54 -5.73 -7.26 -1.30
C PRO A 54 -5.97 -8.53 -2.12
N ASP A 55 -6.53 -9.57 -1.49
CA ASP A 55 -6.83 -10.88 -2.09
C ASP A 55 -7.90 -10.82 -3.20
N ASN A 56 -8.68 -9.75 -3.29
CA ASN A 56 -9.60 -9.52 -4.40
C ASN A 56 -8.87 -9.25 -5.72
N SER A 57 -7.58 -8.91 -5.69
CA SER A 57 -6.78 -8.75 -6.90
C SER A 57 -6.29 -10.10 -7.41
N ARG A 58 -6.52 -10.39 -8.70
CA ARG A 58 -5.95 -11.58 -9.37
C ARG A 58 -4.41 -11.62 -9.35
N ARG A 59 -3.78 -10.49 -9.04
CA ARG A 59 -2.32 -10.33 -8.98
C ARG A 59 -1.79 -10.41 -7.56
N HIS A 60 -2.66 -10.58 -6.55
CA HIS A 60 -2.23 -10.77 -5.18
C HIS A 60 -1.36 -12.03 -5.07
N LEU A 61 -0.24 -11.91 -4.37
CA LEU A 61 0.68 -13.02 -4.14
C LEU A 61 0.63 -13.46 -2.68
N GLN A 62 0.80 -12.51 -1.76
CA GLN A 62 0.78 -12.78 -0.32
C GLN A 62 0.62 -11.50 0.50
N ASN A 63 0.24 -11.68 1.77
CA ASN A 63 0.31 -10.65 2.79
C ASN A 63 1.45 -10.97 3.76
N LEU A 64 2.23 -9.96 4.14
CA LEU A 64 3.30 -10.07 5.11
C LEU A 64 2.93 -9.25 6.35
N ASP A 65 2.68 -9.91 7.48
CA ASP A 65 2.33 -9.24 8.73
C ASP A 65 3.44 -8.32 9.20
N VAL A 66 3.07 -7.12 9.65
CA VAL A 66 4.00 -6.11 10.16
C VAL A 66 3.76 -5.85 11.64
N ALA A 67 2.55 -5.42 12.00
CA ALA A 67 2.22 -5.01 13.37
C ALA A 67 0.72 -4.95 13.62
N ASN A 68 0.34 -4.88 14.90
CA ASN A 68 -0.98 -4.41 15.30
C ASN A 68 -0.88 -2.98 15.81
N VAL A 69 -1.87 -2.14 15.50
CA VAL A 69 -1.95 -0.76 15.94
C VAL A 69 -3.24 -0.53 16.73
N ASP A 70 -3.14 0.11 17.89
CA ASP A 70 -4.32 0.38 18.71
C ASP A 70 -5.14 1.57 18.17
N ASP A 71 -4.46 2.52 17.53
CA ASP A 71 -5.01 3.75 16.96
C ASP A 71 -4.84 3.78 15.43
N ALA A 72 -5.87 3.29 14.75
CA ALA A 72 -5.94 3.20 13.29
C ALA A 72 -5.98 4.58 12.62
N ASP A 73 -6.61 5.58 13.25
CA ASP A 73 -6.76 6.91 12.67
C ASP A 73 -5.45 7.69 12.74
N ARG A 74 -4.73 7.58 13.85
CA ARG A 74 -3.38 8.12 13.95
C ARG A 74 -2.43 7.45 12.97
N PHE A 75 -2.55 6.14 12.74
CA PHE A 75 -1.77 5.46 11.70
C PHE A 75 -2.02 6.06 10.31
N ARG A 76 -3.30 6.26 9.92
CA ARG A 76 -3.67 6.93 8.66
C ARG A 76 -3.06 8.32 8.54
N GLN A 77 -3.10 9.10 9.63
CA GLN A 77 -2.52 10.45 9.68
C GLN A 77 -1.00 10.46 9.50
N VAL A 78 -0.30 9.39 9.93
CA VAL A 78 1.15 9.25 9.74
C VAL A 78 1.48 8.83 8.31
N VAL A 79 0.71 7.92 7.71
CA VAL A 79 1.01 7.36 6.38
C VAL A 79 0.70 8.33 5.24
N ARG A 80 -0.45 9.03 5.29
CA ARG A 80 -0.90 9.95 4.23
C ARG A 80 0.09 11.05 3.82
N PRO A 81 0.76 11.76 4.76
CA PRO A 81 1.65 12.87 4.42
C PRO A 81 3.09 12.42 4.09
N GLN A 82 3.37 11.12 4.00
CA GLN A 82 4.72 10.65 3.69
C GLN A 82 5.16 11.18 2.31
N ARG A 83 6.36 11.75 2.26
CA ARG A 83 6.93 12.30 1.03
C ARG A 83 7.19 11.16 0.04
N ILE A 84 6.69 11.33 -1.19
CA ILE A 84 7.02 10.48 -2.32
C ILE A 84 8.18 11.14 -3.04
N ASP A 85 9.31 10.43 -3.12
CA ASP A 85 10.45 10.93 -3.87
C ASP A 85 10.26 10.66 -5.36
N ASN A 86 10.13 11.74 -6.12
CA ASN A 86 10.06 11.73 -7.59
C ASN A 86 11.31 12.33 -8.22
N ASP A 87 12.27 12.79 -7.41
CA ASP A 87 13.48 13.40 -7.89
C ASP A 87 14.49 12.27 -8.17
N MET A 88 14.49 11.70 -9.37
CA MET A 88 15.60 10.81 -9.75
C MET A 88 16.84 11.65 -10.06
N TYR A 89 17.97 11.24 -9.43
CA TYR A 89 19.35 11.66 -9.64
C TYR A 89 19.60 12.54 -10.88
N HIS A 90 19.98 13.81 -10.64
CA HIS A 90 20.69 14.63 -11.62
C HIS A 90 22.09 14.08 -11.91
#